data_AF-A0A2A5XKB2-F1
#
_entry.id   AF-A0A2A5XKB2-F1
#
_cell.length_a   1.000
_cell.length_b   1.000
_cell.length_c   1.000
_cell.angle_alpha   90.00
_cell.angle_beta   90.00
_cell.angle_gamma   90.00
#
_symmetry.space_group_name_H-M   'P 1'
#
loop_
_entity.id
_entity.type
_entity.pdbx_description
1 polymer ?
#
loop_
_entity_poly.entity_id
_entity_poly.type
_entity_poly.pdbx_seq_one_letter_code
_entity_poly.pdbx_strand_id
1 'polypeptide(L)'
;MKTKITLLFFLMINLTLFAQGDVTVTDNVGSGDVYWTANNTYHLDGSVFVNAGTTLYIEAGTVIKGMSGVGEESSYLCVARDGMIMAEGTSDAPIIFTFEADPLDGSTPVTTRGQWGGLIVLGNASLN
;
A
#
# COMPACT_ATOMS: atom_id res chain seq x y z
N MET A 1 15.18 -9.47 57.41
CA MET A 1 15.99 -9.69 56.19
C MET A 1 15.01 -10.06 55.08
N LYS A 2 14.48 -9.14 54.26
CA LYS A 2 15.12 -8.43 53.13
C LYS A 2 15.94 -9.35 52.22
N THR A 3 15.27 -9.99 51.25
CA THR A 3 15.84 -10.20 49.92
C THR A 3 14.73 -10.04 48.88
N LYS A 4 14.80 -8.91 48.15
CA LYS A 4 14.01 -8.65 46.95
C LYS A 4 14.46 -9.64 45.87
N ILE A 5 13.57 -10.45 45.31
CA ILE A 5 13.81 -11.19 44.07
C ILE A 5 13.03 -10.45 42.98
N THR A 6 13.78 -9.76 42.14
CA THR A 6 13.32 -8.93 41.04
C THR A 6 12.55 -9.77 40.03
N LEU A 7 11.31 -9.36 39.76
CA LEU A 7 10.45 -9.89 38.72
C LEU A 7 11.04 -9.49 37.36
N LEU A 8 11.77 -10.40 36.71
CA LEU A 8 12.29 -10.20 35.36
C LEU A 8 11.15 -10.50 34.38
N PHE A 9 10.38 -9.47 34.00
CA PHE A 9 9.37 -9.57 32.95
C PHE A 9 10.11 -9.63 31.61
N PHE A 10 10.47 -10.83 31.18
CA PHE A 10 11.05 -11.08 29.87
C PHE A 10 9.93 -10.93 28.83
N LEU A 11 9.81 -9.73 28.25
CA LEU A 11 8.95 -9.48 27.11
C LEU A 11 9.52 -10.27 25.92
N MET A 12 9.11 -11.52 25.77
CA MET A 12 9.26 -12.23 24.50
C MET A 12 8.33 -11.54 23.51
N ILE A 13 8.90 -10.61 22.75
CA ILE A 13 8.32 -10.21 21.47
C ILE A 13 8.35 -11.49 20.63
N ASN A 14 7.20 -12.15 20.51
CA ASN A 14 6.99 -13.15 19.47
C ASN A 14 7.02 -12.38 18.16
N LEU A 15 8.18 -12.38 17.49
CA LEU A 15 8.29 -11.89 16.14
C LEU A 15 7.64 -12.95 15.24
N THR A 16 6.32 -12.85 15.05
CA THR A 16 5.63 -13.64 14.05
C THR A 16 6.10 -13.12 12.69
N LEU A 17 6.92 -13.90 11.99
CA LEU A 17 7.15 -13.69 10.56
C LEU A 17 5.81 -13.97 9.87
N PHE A 18 5.07 -12.92 9.53
CA PHE A 18 3.99 -13.09 8.55
C PHE A 18 4.67 -13.26 7.19
N ALA A 19 4.39 -14.36 6.51
CA ALA A 19 4.67 -14.44 5.09
C ALA A 19 3.84 -13.32 4.42
N GLN A 20 4.50 -12.47 3.62
CA GLN A 20 3.80 -11.46 2.86
C GLN A 20 2.91 -12.17 1.84
N GLY A 21 1.60 -11.97 1.91
CA GLY A 21 0.66 -12.52 0.93
C GLY A 21 0.68 -11.70 -0.34
N ASP A 22 0.79 -12.32 -1.52
CA ASP A 22 0.61 -11.62 -2.78
C ASP A 22 -0.88 -11.57 -3.16
N VAL A 23 -1.41 -10.36 -3.33
CA VAL A 23 -2.81 -10.10 -3.70
C VAL A 23 -2.83 -9.39 -5.05
N THR A 24 -3.31 -10.07 -6.10
CA THR A 24 -3.60 -9.41 -7.38
C THR A 24 -4.94 -8.71 -7.31
N VAL A 25 -4.97 -7.43 -7.67
CA VAL A 25 -6.15 -6.57 -7.67
C VAL A 25 -6.54 -6.27 -9.12
N THR A 26 -7.58 -6.95 -9.60
CA THR A 26 -8.12 -6.81 -10.97
C THR A 26 -9.39 -5.96 -11.03
N ASP A 27 -10.04 -5.75 -9.88
CA ASP A 27 -11.28 -5.00 -9.76
C ASP A 27 -11.06 -3.68 -9.02
N ASN A 28 -12.04 -2.79 -9.13
CA ASN A 28 -12.09 -1.58 -8.31
C ASN A 28 -12.11 -1.93 -6.82
N VAL A 29 -11.61 -1.01 -6.01
CA VAL A 29 -11.77 -1.08 -4.56
C VAL A 29 -13.26 -1.12 -4.25
N GLY A 30 -13.65 -2.02 -3.35
CA GLY A 30 -15.05 -2.26 -2.95
C GLY A 30 -15.75 -1.01 -2.42
N SER A 31 -16.94 -1.16 -1.84
CA SER A 31 -17.72 -0.03 -1.31
C SER A 31 -17.55 0.17 0.20
N GLY A 32 -17.74 1.41 0.66
CA GLY A 32 -17.58 1.75 2.08
C GLY A 32 -16.12 1.74 2.51
N ASP A 33 -15.84 1.18 3.69
CA ASP A 33 -14.47 1.13 4.22
C ASP A 33 -13.78 -0.17 3.78
N VAL A 34 -12.64 -0.04 3.11
CA VAL A 34 -11.79 -1.15 2.65
C VAL A 34 -10.40 -0.99 3.24
N TYR A 35 -9.80 -2.10 3.67
CA TYR A 35 -8.52 -2.12 4.37
C TYR A 35 -7.49 -2.94 3.59
N TRP A 36 -6.36 -2.31 3.26
CA TRP A 36 -5.17 -2.96 2.75
C TRP A 36 -4.12 -3.02 3.86
N THR A 37 -3.57 -4.21 4.07
CA THR A 37 -2.80 -4.54 5.26
C THR A 37 -1.33 -4.82 4.95
N ALA A 38 -0.46 -4.53 5.91
CA ALA A 38 0.99 -4.58 5.69
C ALA A 38 1.56 -6.00 5.53
N ASN A 39 0.78 -7.01 5.90
CA ASN A 39 1.12 -8.41 5.66
C ASN A 39 0.87 -8.86 4.21
N ASN A 40 0.45 -7.97 3.31
CA ASN A 40 0.26 -8.26 1.89
C ASN A 40 1.12 -7.35 1.00
N THR A 41 1.45 -7.85 -0.19
CA THR A 41 1.82 -7.05 -1.36
C THR A 41 0.62 -7.00 -2.29
N TYR A 42 0.16 -5.80 -2.63
CA TYR A 42 -0.92 -5.63 -3.59
C TYR A 42 -0.34 -5.38 -4.98
N HIS A 43 -0.69 -6.21 -5.94
CA HIS A 43 -0.30 -6.06 -7.35
C HIS A 43 -1.52 -5.56 -8.13
N LEU A 44 -1.46 -4.32 -8.60
CA LEU A 44 -2.49 -3.73 -9.45
C LEU A 44 -2.32 -4.30 -10.86
N ASP A 45 -3.35 -5.00 -11.34
CA ASP A 45 -3.41 -5.53 -12.69
C ASP A 45 -4.40 -4.67 -13.49
N GLY A 46 -3.87 -3.65 -14.15
CA GLY A 46 -4.65 -2.62 -14.83
C GLY A 46 -5.16 -1.51 -13.91
N SER A 47 -6.28 -0.90 -14.32
CA SER A 47 -6.82 0.29 -13.66
C SER A 47 -7.69 -0.06 -12.45
N VAL A 48 -7.26 0.34 -11.26
CA VAL A 48 -8.00 0.13 -10.00
C VAL A 48 -8.54 1.46 -9.49
N PHE A 49 -9.85 1.56 -9.29
CA PHE A 49 -10.47 2.79 -8.80
C PHE A 49 -10.94 2.67 -7.34
N VAL A 50 -10.68 3.72 -6.55
CA VAL A 50 -11.40 4.04 -5.32
C VAL A 50 -12.54 4.98 -5.70
N ASN A 51 -13.74 4.44 -5.81
CA ASN A 51 -14.91 5.17 -6.31
C ASN A 51 -15.55 6.06 -5.22
N ALA A 52 -16.47 6.91 -5.67
CA ALA A 52 -17.24 7.78 -4.77
C ALA A 52 -17.91 7.00 -3.64
N GLY A 53 -17.74 7.47 -2.41
CA GLY A 53 -18.29 6.82 -1.21
C GLY A 53 -17.47 5.62 -0.70
N THR A 54 -16.32 5.32 -1.31
CA THR A 54 -15.35 4.35 -0.80
C THR A 54 -14.21 5.08 -0.06
N THR A 55 -13.80 4.53 1.08
CA THR A 55 -12.58 4.89 1.80
C THR A 55 -11.62 3.71 1.79
N LEU A 56 -10.47 3.87 1.14
CA LEU A 56 -9.38 2.91 1.20
C LEU A 56 -8.42 3.28 2.33
N TYR A 57 -8.33 2.45 3.36
CA TYR A 57 -7.32 2.53 4.40
C TYR A 57 -6.14 1.64 4.04
N ILE A 58 -4.93 2.20 4.08
CA ILE A 58 -3.69 1.47 3.81
C ILE A 58 -2.84 1.50 5.08
N GLU A 59 -2.57 0.33 5.64
CA GLU A 59 -1.72 0.20 6.81
C GLU A 59 -0.28 0.62 6.51
N ALA A 60 0.37 1.25 7.48
CA ALA A 60 1.80 1.57 7.43
C ALA A 60 2.64 0.30 7.15
N GLY A 61 3.59 0.40 6.23
CA GLY A 61 4.40 -0.75 5.78
C GLY A 61 3.83 -1.53 4.59
N THR A 62 2.63 -1.20 4.11
CA THR A 62 2.04 -1.86 2.94
C THR A 62 2.81 -1.54 1.66
N VAL A 63 3.02 -2.56 0.83
CA VAL A 63 3.60 -2.44 -0.51
C VAL A 63 2.51 -2.61 -1.56
N ILE A 64 2.43 -1.66 -2.49
CA ILE A 64 1.54 -1.65 -3.64
C ILE A 64 2.39 -1.52 -4.90
N LYS A 65 2.21 -2.45 -5.83
CA LYS A 65 2.97 -2.54 -7.06
C LYS A 65 2.05 -2.48 -8.27
N GLY A 66 2.34 -1.62 -9.24
CA GLY A 66 1.69 -1.69 -10.55
C GLY A 66 2.34 -2.74 -11.45
N MET A 67 1.55 -3.65 -12.01
CA MET A 67 2.00 -4.60 -13.04
C MET A 67 2.32 -3.87 -14.34
N SER A 68 3.17 -4.48 -15.16
CA SER A 68 3.61 -3.87 -16.43
C SER A 68 2.43 -3.66 -17.39
N GLY A 69 2.37 -2.49 -18.01
CA GLY A 69 1.36 -2.14 -19.00
C GLY A 69 1.72 -0.84 -19.71
N VAL A 70 1.08 -0.59 -20.86
CA VAL A 70 1.33 0.63 -21.66
C VAL A 70 0.02 1.24 -22.14
N GLY A 71 -0.04 2.57 -22.16
CA GLY A 71 -1.23 3.30 -22.59
C GLY A 71 -2.43 2.96 -21.71
N GLU A 72 -3.52 2.50 -22.32
CA GLU A 72 -4.78 2.13 -21.64
C GLU A 72 -4.63 0.91 -20.72
N GLU A 73 -3.63 0.06 -20.98
CA GLU A 73 -3.33 -1.14 -20.17
C GLU A 73 -2.39 -0.84 -18.99
N SER A 74 -2.03 0.43 -18.75
CA SER A 74 -1.15 0.78 -17.64
C SER A 74 -1.81 0.48 -16.29
N SER A 75 -1.07 -0.12 -15.36
CA SER A 75 -1.60 -0.40 -14.02
C SER A 75 -1.44 0.81 -13.09
N TYR A 76 -2.54 1.26 -12.49
CA TYR A 76 -2.57 2.42 -11.59
C TYR A 76 -3.69 2.34 -10.55
N LEU A 77 -3.51 3.08 -9.46
CA LEU A 77 -4.57 3.32 -8.48
C LEU A 77 -5.13 4.74 -8.70
N CYS A 78 -6.42 4.85 -8.95
CA CYS A 78 -7.10 6.13 -9.11
C CYS A 78 -8.10 6.35 -7.98
N VAL A 79 -7.84 7.38 -7.16
CA VAL A 79 -8.83 7.91 -6.23
C VAL A 79 -9.73 8.85 -7.01
N ALA A 80 -10.91 8.35 -7.37
CA ALA A 80 -11.89 9.10 -8.11
C ALA A 80 -12.49 10.23 -7.25
N ARG A 81 -13.19 11.16 -7.90
CA ARG A 81 -13.91 12.23 -7.20
C ARG A 81 -14.84 11.62 -6.14
N ASP A 82 -14.82 12.20 -4.95
CA ASP A 82 -15.58 11.78 -3.77
C ASP A 82 -15.20 10.38 -3.22
N GLY A 83 -14.14 9.75 -3.75
CA GLY A 83 -13.45 8.63 -3.12
C GLY A 83 -12.37 9.13 -2.16
N MET A 84 -11.98 8.31 -1.20
CA MET A 84 -11.01 8.68 -0.15
C MET A 84 -9.92 7.63 0.00
N ILE A 85 -8.69 8.09 0.27
CA ILE A 85 -7.55 7.25 0.64
C ILE A 85 -6.98 7.73 1.96
N MET A 86 -6.74 6.81 2.89
CA MET A 86 -6.12 7.03 4.19
C MET A 86 -4.84 6.21 4.25
N ALA A 87 -3.70 6.85 3.94
CA ALA A 87 -2.40 6.21 3.79
C ALA A 87 -1.35 6.89 4.70
N GLU A 88 -1.45 6.63 5.99
CA GLU A 88 -0.62 7.24 7.04
C GLU A 88 0.61 6.37 7.35
N GLY A 89 1.54 6.30 6.39
CA GLY A 89 2.83 5.63 6.57
C GLY A 89 3.76 6.37 7.55
N THR A 90 4.74 5.66 8.11
CA THR A 90 5.77 6.26 9.00
C THR A 90 7.17 6.13 8.41
N SER A 91 8.18 6.80 8.99
CA SER A 91 9.57 6.60 8.57
C SER A 91 10.07 5.18 8.79
N ASP A 92 9.58 4.51 9.83
CA ASP A 92 9.97 3.14 10.18
C ASP A 92 9.17 2.09 9.40
N ALA A 93 7.97 2.45 8.94
CA ALA A 93 7.07 1.61 8.15
C ALA A 93 6.40 2.45 7.05
N PRO A 94 7.14 2.80 5.98
CA PRO A 94 6.58 3.58 4.89
C PRO A 94 5.57 2.76 4.08
N ILE A 95 4.58 3.44 3.50
CA ILE A 95 3.74 2.85 2.45
C ILE A 95 4.48 3.05 1.13
N ILE A 96 4.71 1.96 0.40
CA ILE A 96 5.49 1.99 -0.84
C ILE A 96 4.58 1.72 -2.02
N PHE A 97 4.49 2.71 -2.90
CA PHE A 97 3.91 2.56 -4.23
C PHE A 97 5.04 2.47 -5.26
N THR A 98 5.11 1.36 -6.01
CA THR A 98 6.16 1.13 -7.02
C THR A 98 5.65 0.26 -8.18
N PHE A 99 6.54 -0.31 -8.99
CA PHE A 99 6.25 -1.26 -10.06
C PHE A 99 6.57 -2.70 -9.65
N GLU A 100 5.94 -3.67 -10.30
CA GLU A 100 6.03 -5.10 -9.98
C GLU A 100 7.48 -5.60 -9.84
N ALA A 101 8.31 -5.27 -10.83
CA ALA A 101 9.69 -5.71 -10.93
C ALA A 101 10.67 -4.99 -9.98
N ASP A 102 10.23 -4.02 -9.16
CA ASP A 102 11.10 -3.37 -8.17
C ASP A 102 11.42 -4.34 -7.01
N PRO A 103 12.68 -4.77 -6.83
CA PRO A 103 13.06 -5.70 -5.76
C PRO A 103 13.04 -5.09 -4.35
N LEU A 104 12.90 -3.76 -4.22
CA LEU A 104 12.89 -3.05 -2.92
C LEU A 104 14.16 -3.24 -2.07
N ASP A 105 15.27 -3.64 -2.69
CA ASP A 105 16.58 -3.83 -2.05
C ASP A 105 17.52 -2.63 -2.27
N GLY A 106 17.01 -1.56 -2.90
CA GLY A 106 17.77 -0.36 -3.26
C GLY A 106 18.59 -0.47 -4.53
N SER A 107 18.51 -1.59 -5.27
CA SER A 107 19.19 -1.76 -6.56
C SER A 107 18.52 -1.00 -7.70
N THR A 108 17.23 -0.66 -7.58
CA THR A 108 16.49 0.16 -8.54
C THR A 108 17.01 1.61 -8.53
N PRO A 109 17.54 2.13 -9.66
CA PRO A 109 17.96 3.52 -9.73
C PRO A 109 16.77 4.48 -9.54
N VAL A 110 16.94 5.55 -8.77
CA VAL A 110 15.90 6.59 -8.56
C VAL A 110 15.47 7.30 -9.86
N THR A 111 16.25 7.16 -10.93
CA THR A 111 15.93 7.70 -12.26
C THR A 111 14.98 6.81 -13.07
N THR A 112 14.67 5.60 -12.58
CA THR A 112 13.76 4.65 -13.22
C THR A 112 12.36 5.26 -13.27
N ARG A 113 11.72 5.20 -14.45
CA ARG A 113 10.45 5.87 -14.73
C ARG A 113 9.61 5.06 -15.72
N GLY A 114 8.31 5.35 -15.75
CA GLY A 114 7.38 4.76 -16.73
C GLY A 114 7.21 3.25 -16.59
N GLN A 115 7.43 2.70 -15.39
CA GLN A 115 7.26 1.27 -15.12
C GLN A 115 5.84 0.90 -14.67
N TRP A 116 5.02 1.90 -14.32
CA TRP A 116 3.62 1.77 -13.92
C TRP A 116 2.90 3.12 -14.07
N GLY A 117 1.56 3.12 -13.96
CA GLY A 117 0.70 4.29 -14.20
C GLY A 117 0.58 5.25 -13.02
N GLY A 118 1.02 4.86 -11.83
CA GLY A 118 1.10 5.75 -10.66
C GLY A 118 -0.12 5.73 -9.73
N LEU A 119 -0.10 6.67 -8.79
CA LEU A 119 -1.24 7.03 -7.94
C LEU A 119 -1.85 8.33 -8.47
N ILE A 120 -3.13 8.28 -8.82
CA ILE A 120 -3.89 9.42 -9.34
C ILE A 120 -4.92 9.82 -8.29
N VAL A 121 -4.99 11.11 -7.95
CA VAL A 121 -5.97 11.64 -6.99
C VAL A 121 -6.78 12.74 -7.66
N LEU A 122 -8.06 12.48 -7.90
CA LEU A 122 -8.96 13.41 -8.57
C LEU A 122 -9.69 14.28 -7.55
N GLY A 123 -9.30 15.55 -7.47
CA GLY A 123 -9.97 16.55 -6.64
C GLY A 123 -11.33 17.00 -7.18
N ASN A 124 -11.98 17.90 -6.44
CA ASN A 124 -13.33 18.40 -6.77
C ASN A 124 -13.34 19.79 -7.43
N ALA A 125 -12.31 20.12 -8.20
CA ALA A 125 -12.27 21.38 -8.95
C ALA A 125 -13.35 21.39 -10.06
N SER A 126 -14.01 22.52 -10.25
CA SER A 126 -14.94 22.74 -11.36
C SER A 126 -14.20 22.85 -12.69
N LEU A 127 -14.88 22.50 -13.79
CA LEU A 127 -14.40 22.83 -15.14
C LEU A 127 -14.65 24.32 -15.44
N ASN A 128 -13.90 24.85 -16.39
CA ASN A 128 -13.77 26.26 -16.75
C ASN A 128 -15.00 26.87 -17.43
#